data_AF-A0A1A3GJG2-F1
#
_entry.id   AF-A0A1A3GJG2-F1
#
_cell.length_a   1.000
_cell.length_b   1.000
_cell.length_c   1.000
_cell.angle_alpha   90.00
_cell.angle_beta   90.00
_cell.angle_gamma   90.00
#
_symmetry.space_group_name_H-M   'P 1'
#
loop_
_entity.id
_entity.type
_entity.pdbx_description
1 polymer ?
#
loop_
_entity_poly.entity_id
_entity_poly.type
_entity_poly.pdbx_seq_one_letter_code
_entity_poly.pdbx_strand_id
1 'polypeptide(L)'
;MGFLTQDTPVIDFEEWNKGTRAQKIVPMARHWAETGFGTPVALHLFYVVKICLYILGGWLIALSTKGIDGFTNVAAWWTEPIVFEKVVLYTMLFEVIGLGCGFGPLNNRFFPPMGSILYWLRPKTIRLPPWPGRIPLTKGDARGPVDVLLYAALLVLLVVALCADGTGPVLPGAHVGVLPMWHIWAILGVLALAGLRDKVIFLAARGEVYGSFTVAFLFAGYGVDLIIAAKLVCMVIWLGAATSKLNHHFPFVISTMMSNNPVLRPKFIKRAFFEHFPDDLRPGRPSRFMAHFSTLIEGAVPLVLFFSGGGWPTYIAAFVMLCFHFGILSAIPMGVPLEWNVFMMFCVVTLFVGHADIGLTDLTSPWPLVLFVVVAGTVVVGNLFPRKVSFLPGMRYYAGNWDTSLWCIKPSASEKIEKNIVAIASMPATQMERYYGSPENAQMYLYMGYAFRAFNTHGRALFTLAHRAMSGLNEADYTLTDGERIVSTAIGWNFGDGHMSNEQLVAALQERCHFEPGEVRIVMLDAQPIHRQTQQYRLVDAATGEFERGYVKVKDMVTRQPWADDVPVYGVTNA
;
A
#
# COMPACT_ATOMS: atom_id res chain seq x y z
N MET A 1 19.29 -3.67 -18.57
CA MET A 1 18.23 -2.64 -18.57
C MET A 1 18.43 -1.67 -19.71
N GLY A 2 17.56 -1.72 -20.71
CA GLY A 2 17.49 -0.73 -21.78
C GLY A 2 16.83 0.58 -21.32
N PHE A 3 17.01 1.64 -22.09
CA PHE A 3 16.41 2.95 -21.77
C PHE A 3 14.89 2.94 -22.01
N LEU A 4 14.47 2.47 -23.18
CA LEU A 4 13.06 2.32 -23.59
C LEU A 4 12.60 0.86 -23.61
N THR A 5 13.54 -0.08 -23.71
CA THR A 5 13.23 -1.51 -23.82
C THR A 5 13.30 -2.19 -22.47
N GLN A 6 12.32 -3.05 -22.23
CA GLN A 6 12.27 -3.90 -21.05
C GLN A 6 13.31 -5.02 -21.16
N ASP A 7 13.93 -5.36 -20.03
CA ASP A 7 14.85 -6.47 -19.90
C ASP A 7 14.05 -7.75 -19.62
N THR A 8 13.92 -8.61 -20.63
CA THR A 8 13.08 -9.82 -20.60
C THR A 8 13.93 -11.08 -20.45
N PRO A 9 13.41 -12.14 -19.82
CA PRO A 9 14.11 -13.42 -19.75
C PRO A 9 14.26 -14.01 -21.15
N VAL A 10 15.45 -14.54 -21.44
CA VAL A 10 15.71 -15.26 -22.70
C VAL A 10 15.26 -16.71 -22.54
N ILE A 11 14.17 -17.08 -23.21
CA ILE A 11 13.58 -18.42 -23.17
C ILE A 11 13.18 -18.86 -24.58
N ASP A 12 13.19 -20.18 -24.83
CA ASP A 12 12.44 -20.78 -25.94
C ASP A 12 10.96 -20.82 -25.53
N PHE A 13 10.14 -19.98 -26.16
CA PHE A 13 8.74 -19.82 -25.77
C PHE A 13 7.93 -21.11 -26.01
N GLU A 14 8.14 -21.79 -27.13
CA GLU A 14 7.38 -23.01 -27.48
C GLU A 14 7.65 -24.12 -26.48
N GLU A 15 8.92 -24.31 -26.10
CA GLU A 15 9.29 -25.32 -25.11
C GLU A 15 8.88 -24.92 -23.69
N TRP A 16 9.10 -23.65 -23.32
CA TRP A 16 8.69 -23.13 -22.01
C TRP A 16 7.19 -23.27 -21.78
N ASN A 17 6.36 -23.02 -22.80
CA ASN A 17 4.92 -23.03 -22.67
C ASN A 17 4.35 -24.42 -22.30
N LYS A 18 5.04 -25.50 -22.70
CA LYS A 18 4.67 -26.90 -22.38
C LYS A 18 4.84 -27.26 -20.90
N GLY A 19 5.62 -26.47 -20.15
CA GLY A 19 5.88 -26.72 -18.73
C GLY A 19 4.66 -26.52 -17.84
N THR A 20 4.69 -27.14 -16.66
CA THR A 20 3.79 -26.84 -15.54
C THR A 20 3.95 -25.38 -15.08
N ARG A 21 2.99 -24.88 -14.30
CA ARG A 21 3.06 -23.52 -13.72
C ARG A 21 4.36 -23.31 -12.92
N ALA A 22 4.73 -24.27 -12.07
CA ALA A 22 5.99 -24.25 -11.31
C ALA A 22 7.22 -24.18 -12.24
N GLN A 23 7.31 -25.06 -13.24
CA GLN A 23 8.43 -25.07 -14.20
C GLN A 23 8.55 -23.74 -14.95
N LYS A 24 7.41 -23.15 -15.33
CA LYS A 24 7.38 -21.85 -16.01
C LYS A 24 7.83 -20.68 -15.13
N ILE A 25 7.63 -20.75 -13.82
CA ILE A 25 8.10 -19.74 -12.86
C ILE A 25 9.62 -19.76 -12.69
N VAL A 26 10.29 -20.92 -12.81
CA VAL A 26 11.74 -21.06 -12.59
C VAL A 26 12.59 -20.03 -13.38
N PRO A 27 12.51 -19.95 -14.72
CA PRO A 27 13.30 -18.98 -15.48
C PRO A 27 12.93 -17.53 -15.16
N MET A 28 11.65 -17.26 -14.87
CA MET A 28 11.17 -15.93 -14.49
C MET A 28 11.74 -15.49 -13.14
N ALA A 29 11.75 -16.38 -12.16
CA ALA A 29 12.30 -16.10 -10.84
C ALA A 29 13.81 -15.89 -10.91
N ARG A 30 14.53 -16.71 -11.68
CA ARG A 30 15.97 -16.52 -11.90
C ARG A 30 16.28 -15.19 -12.56
N HIS A 31 15.51 -14.79 -13.57
CA HIS A 31 15.64 -13.46 -14.18
C HIS A 31 15.36 -12.35 -13.16
N TRP A 32 14.26 -12.44 -12.43
CA TRP A 32 13.88 -11.46 -11.40
C TRP A 32 14.97 -11.25 -10.35
N ALA A 33 15.64 -12.31 -9.92
CA ALA A 33 16.73 -12.24 -8.95
C ALA A 33 17.91 -11.37 -9.45
N GLU A 34 18.07 -11.21 -10.78
CA GLU A 34 19.14 -10.41 -11.39
C GLU A 34 18.69 -9.04 -11.89
N THR A 35 17.45 -8.90 -12.33
CA THR A 35 16.98 -7.72 -13.08
C THR A 35 15.69 -7.12 -12.53
N GLY A 36 15.06 -7.77 -11.55
CA GLY A 36 13.73 -7.39 -11.05
C GLY A 36 12.66 -7.61 -12.11
N PHE A 37 11.69 -6.71 -12.20
CA PHE A 37 10.70 -6.74 -13.27
C PHE A 37 11.34 -6.46 -14.66
N GLY A 38 12.57 -5.95 -14.71
CA GLY A 38 13.21 -5.53 -15.97
C GLY A 38 12.70 -4.19 -16.49
N THR A 39 12.00 -3.42 -15.66
CA THR A 39 11.39 -2.13 -16.00
C THR A 39 12.35 -1.19 -16.74
N PRO A 40 11.96 -0.60 -17.88
CA PRO A 40 12.75 0.39 -18.60
C PRO A 40 13.19 1.56 -17.71
N VAL A 41 14.39 2.11 -17.98
CA VAL A 41 14.90 3.27 -17.21
C VAL A 41 13.96 4.48 -17.34
N ALA A 42 13.34 4.69 -18.50
CA ALA A 42 12.38 5.77 -18.71
C ALA A 42 11.21 5.75 -17.72
N LEU A 43 10.70 4.56 -17.35
CA LEU A 43 9.62 4.45 -16.36
C LEU A 43 10.10 4.82 -14.95
N HIS A 44 11.34 4.50 -14.57
CA HIS A 44 11.90 4.97 -13.29
C HIS A 44 12.03 6.49 -13.26
N LEU A 45 12.50 7.10 -14.36
CA LEU A 45 12.61 8.56 -14.48
C LEU A 45 11.24 9.25 -14.41
N PHE A 46 10.20 8.64 -14.96
CA PHE A 46 8.82 9.12 -14.82
C PHE A 46 8.41 9.28 -13.35
N TYR A 47 8.72 8.30 -12.49
CA TYR A 47 8.43 8.40 -11.05
C TYR A 47 9.32 9.43 -10.33
N VAL A 48 10.57 9.62 -10.77
CA VAL A 48 11.42 10.70 -10.26
C VAL A 48 10.80 12.07 -10.58
N VAL A 49 10.39 12.28 -11.83
CA VAL A 49 9.70 13.53 -12.23
C VAL A 49 8.41 13.72 -11.45
N LYS A 50 7.61 12.67 -11.28
CA LYS A 50 6.38 12.69 -10.46
C LYS A 50 6.67 13.17 -9.04
N ILE A 51 7.72 12.67 -8.40
CA ILE A 51 8.11 13.08 -7.06
C ILE A 51 8.57 14.54 -7.01
N CYS A 52 9.35 14.99 -7.99
CA CYS A 52 9.71 16.41 -8.10
C CYS A 52 8.48 17.30 -8.26
N LEU A 53 7.49 16.89 -9.06
CA LEU A 53 6.22 17.61 -9.23
C LEU A 53 5.37 17.60 -7.96
N TYR A 54 5.35 16.49 -7.21
CA TYR A 54 4.69 16.40 -5.91
C TYR A 54 5.31 17.38 -4.90
N ILE A 55 6.64 17.41 -4.80
CA ILE A 55 7.36 18.36 -3.93
C ILE A 55 7.04 19.80 -4.36
N LEU A 56 7.13 20.09 -5.66
CA LEU A 56 6.82 21.42 -6.20
C LEU A 56 5.37 21.82 -5.91
N GLY A 57 4.41 20.89 -6.04
CA GLY A 57 3.01 21.15 -5.74
C GLY A 57 2.79 21.56 -4.29
N GLY A 58 3.34 20.80 -3.33
CA GLY A 58 3.30 21.16 -1.92
C GLY A 58 3.97 22.50 -1.63
N TRP A 59 5.11 22.77 -2.29
CA TRP A 59 5.83 24.04 -2.18
C TRP A 59 5.02 25.24 -2.67
N LEU A 60 4.39 25.12 -3.83
CA LEU A 60 3.55 26.18 -4.40
C LEU A 60 2.28 26.41 -3.57
N ILE A 61 1.72 25.37 -2.96
CA ILE A 61 0.59 25.49 -2.02
C ILE A 61 1.02 26.21 -0.73
N ALA A 62 2.23 25.96 -0.22
CA ALA A 62 2.73 26.72 0.93
C ALA A 62 2.86 28.21 0.57
N LEU A 63 3.49 28.52 -0.57
CA LEU A 63 3.69 29.88 -1.09
C LEU A 63 2.39 30.61 -1.48
N SER A 64 1.28 29.91 -1.67
CA SER A 64 -0.02 30.56 -1.93
C SER A 64 -0.68 31.11 -0.66
N THR A 65 -0.09 30.87 0.51
CA THR A 65 -0.59 31.34 1.81
C THR A 65 -0.10 32.76 2.09
N LYS A 66 -1.01 33.67 2.45
CA LYS A 66 -0.61 35.02 2.87
C LYS A 66 0.35 34.97 4.07
N GLY A 67 1.44 35.72 3.97
CA GLY A 67 2.50 35.76 4.99
C GLY A 67 3.62 34.75 4.76
N ILE A 68 3.48 33.85 3.79
CA ILE A 68 4.55 32.96 3.31
C ILE A 68 5.06 33.50 1.97
N ASP A 69 6.33 33.89 1.92
CA ASP A 69 6.97 34.38 0.71
C ASP A 69 8.43 33.92 0.62
N GLY A 70 8.99 33.98 -0.58
CA GLY A 70 10.36 33.59 -0.87
C GLY A 70 10.47 32.14 -1.30
N PHE A 71 10.38 31.91 -2.60
CA PHE A 71 10.51 30.57 -3.21
C PHE A 71 11.80 29.86 -2.79
N THR A 72 12.90 30.60 -2.65
CA THR A 72 14.21 30.07 -2.22
C THR A 72 14.56 30.38 -0.76
N ASN A 73 13.83 31.29 -0.10
CA ASN A 73 14.08 31.67 1.30
C ASN A 73 13.32 30.78 2.28
N VAL A 74 13.51 29.47 2.12
CA VAL A 74 12.73 28.42 2.82
C VAL A 74 12.83 28.55 4.32
N ALA A 75 14.01 28.93 4.82
CA ALA A 75 14.31 29.09 6.23
C ALA A 75 13.34 30.06 6.95
N ALA A 76 12.71 30.98 6.22
CA ALA A 76 11.79 31.96 6.79
C ALA A 76 10.37 31.41 7.08
N TRP A 77 9.95 30.31 6.46
CA TRP A 77 8.54 29.87 6.53
C TRP A 77 8.33 28.37 6.75
N TRP A 78 9.33 27.52 6.55
CA TRP A 78 9.16 26.06 6.60
C TRP A 78 8.70 25.49 7.95
N THR A 79 8.89 26.23 9.05
CA THR A 79 8.42 25.88 10.41
C THR A 79 7.08 26.52 10.77
N GLU A 80 6.43 27.25 9.86
CA GLU A 80 5.08 27.76 10.12
C GLU A 80 4.08 26.58 10.19
N PRO A 81 3.27 26.46 11.26
CA PRO A 81 2.37 25.31 11.44
C PRO A 81 1.42 25.06 10.27
N ILE A 82 0.88 26.13 9.66
CA ILE A 82 0.02 26.03 8.48
C ILE A 82 0.70 25.33 7.28
N VAL A 83 2.03 25.40 7.15
CA VAL A 83 2.75 24.68 6.10
C VAL A 83 2.64 23.19 6.32
N PHE A 84 2.81 22.73 7.55
CA PHE A 84 2.63 21.33 7.91
C PHE A 84 1.18 20.88 7.66
N GLU A 85 0.19 21.70 8.07
CA GLU A 85 -1.24 21.41 7.80
C GLU A 85 -1.54 21.28 6.31
N LYS A 86 -1.11 22.25 5.52
CA LYS A 86 -1.35 22.25 4.07
C LYS A 86 -0.64 21.11 3.37
N VAL A 87 0.59 20.76 3.77
CA VAL A 87 1.28 19.60 3.20
C VAL A 87 0.53 18.31 3.52
N VAL A 88 0.06 18.11 4.77
CA VAL A 88 -0.76 16.94 5.14
C VAL A 88 -2.03 16.85 4.29
N LEU A 89 -2.80 17.93 4.19
CA LEU A 89 -4.04 17.95 3.43
C LEU A 89 -3.79 17.82 1.91
N TYR A 90 -2.69 18.39 1.42
CA TYR A 90 -2.26 18.22 0.03
C TYR A 90 -1.94 16.77 -0.28
N THR A 91 -1.18 16.08 0.59
CA THR A 91 -0.87 14.67 0.39
C THR A 91 -2.12 13.80 0.46
N MET A 92 -3.05 14.09 1.39
CA MET A 92 -4.35 13.42 1.45
C MET A 92 -5.15 13.58 0.14
N LEU A 93 -5.21 14.81 -0.40
CA LEU A 93 -5.86 15.08 -1.68
C LEU A 93 -5.19 14.31 -2.81
N PHE A 94 -3.86 14.38 -2.89
CA PHE A 94 -3.05 13.72 -3.92
C PHE A 94 -3.29 12.20 -3.96
N GLU A 95 -3.42 11.58 -2.78
CA GLU A 95 -3.68 10.15 -2.63
C GLU A 95 -5.12 9.79 -3.00
N VAL A 96 -6.10 10.52 -2.47
CA VAL A 96 -7.51 10.18 -2.66
C VAL A 96 -7.99 10.42 -4.10
N ILE A 97 -7.39 11.36 -4.85
CA ILE A 97 -7.66 11.51 -6.30
C ILE A 97 -7.00 10.42 -7.14
N GLY A 98 -6.06 9.66 -6.58
CA GLY A 98 -5.38 8.55 -7.25
C GLY A 98 -4.04 8.89 -7.89
N LEU A 99 -3.45 10.05 -7.58
CA LEU A 99 -2.10 10.42 -8.05
C LEU A 99 -1.00 9.84 -7.17
N GLY A 100 -1.28 9.47 -5.91
CA GLY A 100 -0.30 8.87 -5.01
C GLY A 100 0.05 7.43 -5.37
N CYS A 101 -0.15 6.53 -4.42
CA CYS A 101 0.35 5.15 -4.52
C CYS A 101 -0.37 4.30 -5.57
N GLY A 102 -1.60 4.67 -5.87
CA GLY A 102 -2.48 4.02 -6.85
C GLY A 102 -2.12 4.31 -8.32
N PHE A 103 -0.98 4.97 -8.58
CA PHE A 103 -0.71 5.61 -9.87
C PHE A 103 0.37 4.89 -10.70
N GLY A 104 0.02 4.64 -11.96
CA GLY A 104 0.95 4.30 -13.03
C GLY A 104 1.43 2.85 -13.10
N PRO A 105 2.38 2.57 -14.01
CA PRO A 105 2.76 1.21 -14.39
C PRO A 105 3.35 0.35 -13.27
N LEU A 106 4.01 0.94 -12.26
CA LEU A 106 4.52 0.19 -11.11
C LEU A 106 3.42 -0.37 -10.18
N ASN A 107 2.17 0.05 -10.40
CA ASN A 107 0.99 -0.54 -9.78
C ASN A 107 0.13 -1.30 -10.81
N ASN A 108 0.75 -1.78 -11.90
CA ASN A 108 0.10 -2.48 -13.02
C ASN A 108 -1.08 -1.69 -13.62
N ARG A 109 -0.97 -0.35 -13.68
CA ARG A 109 -1.97 0.54 -14.30
C ARG A 109 -1.34 1.27 -15.48
N PHE A 110 -1.79 0.92 -16.68
CA PHE A 110 -1.21 1.46 -17.91
C PHE A 110 -2.11 2.53 -18.52
N PHE A 111 -3.40 2.23 -18.71
CA PHE A 111 -4.34 3.19 -19.31
C PHE A 111 -5.79 2.97 -18.84
N PRO A 112 -6.40 3.94 -18.12
CA PRO A 112 -5.76 5.11 -17.52
C PRO A 112 -4.77 4.72 -16.39
N PRO A 113 -3.75 5.56 -16.11
CA PRO A 113 -2.78 5.27 -15.05
C PRO A 113 -3.34 5.45 -13.63
N MET A 114 -4.59 5.89 -13.48
CA MET A 114 -5.28 6.10 -12.21
C MET A 114 -6.72 5.61 -12.29
N GLY A 115 -7.29 5.23 -11.14
CA GLY A 115 -8.70 4.89 -11.00
C GLY A 115 -9.40 5.91 -10.12
N SER A 116 -9.44 5.70 -8.80
CA SER A 116 -9.90 6.63 -7.75
C SER A 116 -10.96 7.64 -8.20
N ILE A 117 -10.59 8.91 -8.45
CA ILE A 117 -11.51 9.98 -8.86
C ILE A 117 -12.36 9.61 -10.08
N LEU A 118 -11.80 8.87 -11.03
CA LEU A 118 -12.49 8.42 -12.23
C LEU A 118 -13.61 7.44 -11.88
N TYR A 119 -13.44 6.61 -10.84
CA TYR A 119 -14.43 5.65 -10.37
C TYR A 119 -15.43 6.26 -9.37
N TRP A 120 -14.94 7.01 -8.39
CA TRP A 120 -15.72 7.34 -7.19
C TRP A 120 -16.65 8.54 -7.37
N LEU A 121 -16.47 9.31 -8.44
CA LEU A 121 -17.47 10.29 -8.91
C LEU A 121 -18.55 9.65 -9.80
N ARG A 122 -18.47 8.34 -10.06
CA ARG A 122 -19.45 7.63 -10.90
C ARG A 122 -20.40 6.79 -10.04
N PRO A 123 -21.72 6.99 -10.19
CA PRO A 123 -22.70 6.10 -9.61
C PRO A 123 -22.54 4.65 -10.10
N LYS A 124 -23.10 3.70 -9.35
CA LYS A 124 -23.15 2.25 -9.64
C LYS A 124 -21.80 1.50 -9.63
N THR A 125 -20.68 2.21 -9.46
CA THR A 125 -19.40 1.56 -9.15
C THR A 125 -19.45 0.86 -7.78
N ILE A 126 -18.59 -0.14 -7.56
CA ILE A 126 -18.60 -0.93 -6.32
C ILE A 126 -18.00 -0.14 -5.17
N ARG A 127 -18.69 -0.09 -4.03
CA ARG A 127 -18.20 0.37 -2.72
C ARG A 127 -18.16 -0.78 -1.72
N LEU A 128 -17.25 -0.68 -0.76
CA LEU A 128 -17.09 -1.69 0.29
C LEU A 128 -17.30 -1.04 1.66
N PRO A 129 -18.52 -1.01 2.24
CA PRO A 129 -18.71 -0.56 3.61
C PRO A 129 -17.87 -1.42 4.59
N PRO A 130 -17.25 -0.82 5.63
CA PRO A 130 -16.34 -1.50 6.56
C PRO A 130 -17.03 -2.58 7.41
N TRP A 131 -18.30 -2.36 7.77
CA TRP A 131 -19.11 -3.34 8.52
C TRP A 131 -20.48 -3.52 7.85
N PRO A 132 -20.54 -4.32 6.77
CA PRO A 132 -21.76 -4.53 6.01
C PRO A 132 -22.91 -4.98 6.90
N GLY A 133 -24.04 -4.26 6.83
CA GLY A 133 -25.25 -4.60 7.58
C GLY A 133 -25.25 -4.22 9.06
N ARG A 134 -24.18 -3.59 9.59
CA ARG A 134 -24.13 -3.15 11.01
C ARG A 134 -24.38 -1.66 11.20
N ILE A 135 -23.89 -0.83 10.27
CA ILE A 135 -24.06 0.62 10.36
C ILE A 135 -25.33 1.03 9.61
N PRO A 136 -26.25 1.79 10.24
CA PRO A 136 -27.42 2.30 9.56
C PRO A 136 -27.06 3.08 8.29
N LEU A 137 -27.92 2.99 7.26
CA LEU A 137 -27.77 3.72 5.99
C LEU A 137 -26.56 3.33 5.12
N THR A 138 -25.78 2.31 5.47
CA THR A 138 -24.60 1.86 4.67
C THR A 138 -24.82 0.56 3.90
N LYS A 139 -26.01 -0.06 3.99
CA LYS A 139 -26.34 -1.32 3.28
C LYS A 139 -26.16 -1.19 1.76
N GLY A 140 -25.77 -2.29 1.11
CA GLY A 140 -25.53 -2.37 -0.32
C GLY A 140 -24.07 -2.15 -0.70
N ASP A 141 -23.77 -2.40 -1.96
CA ASP A 141 -22.40 -2.40 -2.51
C ASP A 141 -22.23 -1.47 -3.72
N ALA A 142 -23.30 -0.80 -4.16
CA ALA A 142 -23.27 0.17 -5.24
C ALA A 142 -23.13 1.59 -4.67
N ARG A 143 -22.24 2.39 -5.26
CA ARG A 143 -22.17 3.83 -4.99
C ARG A 143 -23.42 4.52 -5.51
N GLY A 144 -24.19 5.12 -4.61
CA GLY A 144 -25.32 5.97 -4.92
C GLY A 144 -24.94 7.46 -4.92
N PRO A 145 -25.92 8.36 -5.11
CA PRO A 145 -25.67 9.80 -5.14
C PRO A 145 -25.05 10.35 -3.85
N VAL A 146 -25.44 9.82 -2.69
CA VAL A 146 -24.88 10.24 -1.38
C VAL A 146 -23.39 9.88 -1.28
N ASP A 147 -22.99 8.69 -1.76
CA ASP A 147 -21.60 8.25 -1.76
C ASP A 147 -20.74 9.17 -2.65
N VAL A 148 -21.24 9.48 -3.85
CA VAL A 148 -20.60 10.38 -4.81
C VAL A 148 -20.51 11.80 -4.25
N LEU A 149 -21.57 12.30 -3.60
CA LEU A 149 -21.59 13.63 -3.01
C LEU A 149 -20.60 13.76 -1.86
N LEU A 150 -20.52 12.77 -0.96
CA LEU A 150 -19.56 12.76 0.14
C LEU A 150 -18.12 12.76 -0.37
N TYR A 151 -17.83 11.95 -1.40
CA TYR A 151 -16.52 11.96 -2.02
C TYR A 151 -16.20 13.31 -2.69
N ALA A 152 -17.13 13.87 -3.47
CA ALA A 152 -16.96 15.19 -4.08
C ALA A 152 -16.78 16.30 -3.03
N ALA A 153 -17.55 16.26 -1.94
CA ALA A 153 -17.43 17.20 -0.83
C ALA A 153 -16.06 17.12 -0.16
N LEU A 154 -15.50 15.91 0.03
CA LEU A 154 -14.14 15.73 0.56
C LEU A 154 -13.12 16.44 -0.34
N LEU A 155 -13.20 16.23 -1.65
CA LEU A 155 -12.28 16.88 -2.61
C LEU A 155 -12.39 18.40 -2.56
N VAL A 156 -13.61 18.94 -2.58
CA VAL A 156 -13.86 20.38 -2.51
C VAL A 156 -13.34 20.96 -1.19
N LEU A 157 -13.63 20.33 -0.06
CA LEU A 157 -13.16 20.79 1.25
C LEU A 157 -11.63 20.79 1.36
N LEU A 158 -10.96 19.78 0.83
CA LEU A 158 -9.51 19.74 0.77
C LEU A 158 -8.97 20.91 -0.07
N VAL A 159 -9.50 21.14 -1.27
CA VAL A 159 -9.08 22.27 -2.12
C VAL A 159 -9.33 23.61 -1.43
N VAL A 160 -10.50 23.80 -0.83
CA VAL A 160 -10.86 25.03 -0.10
C VAL A 160 -9.89 25.27 1.06
N ALA A 161 -9.56 24.25 1.84
CA ALA A 161 -8.59 24.35 2.92
C ALA A 161 -7.18 24.70 2.41
N LEU A 162 -6.74 24.12 1.29
CA LEU A 162 -5.43 24.41 0.69
C LEU A 162 -5.34 25.85 0.16
N CYS A 163 -6.46 26.43 -0.27
CA CYS A 163 -6.56 27.82 -0.71
C CYS A 163 -6.80 28.81 0.44
N ALA A 164 -7.07 28.36 1.66
CA ALA A 164 -7.33 29.23 2.80
C ALA A 164 -6.04 29.83 3.39
N ASP A 165 -6.18 30.98 4.04
CA ASP A 165 -5.10 31.66 4.77
C ASP A 165 -5.14 31.33 6.27
N GLY A 166 -4.05 31.65 6.97
CA GLY A 166 -3.92 31.42 8.41
C GLY A 166 -4.80 32.34 9.26
N THR A 167 -5.19 31.86 10.44
CA THR A 167 -6.01 32.61 11.42
C THR A 167 -5.21 33.40 12.44
N GLY A 168 -3.90 33.55 12.23
CA GLY A 168 -2.99 34.25 13.13
C GLY A 168 -2.23 33.33 14.11
N PRO A 169 -1.22 33.87 14.79
CA PRO A 169 -0.24 33.08 15.56
C PRO A 169 -0.84 32.15 16.61
N VAL A 170 -0.35 30.89 16.63
CA VAL A 170 -0.70 29.88 17.65
C VAL A 170 0.51 29.35 18.43
N LEU A 171 1.73 29.56 17.92
CA LEU A 171 2.98 29.17 18.56
C LEU A 171 3.89 30.39 18.74
N PRO A 172 4.79 30.39 19.74
CA PRO A 172 5.88 31.37 19.81
C PRO A 172 6.72 31.35 18.53
N GLY A 173 6.95 32.53 17.93
CA GLY A 173 7.73 32.67 16.70
C GLY A 173 7.00 32.33 15.39
N ALA A 174 5.77 31.81 15.45
CA ALA A 174 4.92 31.67 14.28
C ALA A 174 4.17 32.99 14.02
N HIS A 175 4.04 33.38 12.76
CA HIS A 175 3.41 34.62 12.36
C HIS A 175 2.12 34.41 11.56
N VAL A 176 2.01 33.30 10.83
CA VAL A 176 0.87 33.02 9.93
C VAL A 176 -0.24 32.25 10.65
N GLY A 177 0.16 31.30 11.50
CA GLY A 177 -0.79 30.52 12.31
C GLY A 177 -1.15 29.18 11.71
N VAL A 178 -2.44 28.84 11.79
CA VAL A 178 -3.06 27.58 11.33
C VAL A 178 -4.30 27.86 10.48
N LEU A 179 -4.79 26.84 9.80
CA LEU A 179 -6.04 26.86 9.05
C LEU A 179 -7.25 27.09 9.99
N PRO A 180 -8.32 27.72 9.50
CA PRO A 180 -9.55 27.85 10.29
C PRO A 180 -10.10 26.48 10.68
N MET A 181 -10.34 26.26 11.98
CA MET A 181 -10.72 24.96 12.55
C MET A 181 -11.94 24.31 11.91
N TRP A 182 -12.87 25.08 11.35
CA TRP A 182 -14.04 24.52 10.67
C TRP A 182 -13.66 23.70 9.43
N HIS A 183 -12.56 24.03 8.74
CA HIS A 183 -12.04 23.22 7.64
C HIS A 183 -11.64 21.83 8.14
N ILE A 184 -10.90 21.79 9.25
CA ILE A 184 -10.41 20.56 9.86
C ILE A 184 -11.59 19.68 10.31
N TRP A 185 -12.55 20.25 11.03
CA TRP A 185 -13.76 19.54 11.44
C TRP A 185 -14.59 19.04 10.25
N ALA A 186 -14.75 19.85 9.20
CA ALA A 186 -15.52 19.47 8.02
C ALA A 186 -14.85 18.33 7.25
N ILE A 187 -13.53 18.41 7.02
CA ILE A 187 -12.76 17.35 6.34
C ILE A 187 -12.85 16.05 7.12
N LEU A 188 -12.63 16.07 8.44
CA LEU A 188 -12.72 14.88 9.29
C LEU A 188 -14.13 14.29 9.30
N GLY A 189 -15.16 15.13 9.41
CA GLY A 189 -16.55 14.70 9.41
C GLY A 189 -16.94 14.04 8.09
N VAL A 190 -16.60 14.66 6.95
CA VAL A 190 -16.90 14.11 5.63
C VAL A 190 -16.08 12.85 5.35
N LEU A 191 -14.79 12.82 5.71
CA LEU A 191 -13.95 11.64 5.56
C LEU A 191 -14.48 10.47 6.39
N ALA A 192 -14.92 10.71 7.62
CA ALA A 192 -15.54 9.69 8.46
C ALA A 192 -16.83 9.15 7.82
N LEU A 193 -17.75 10.04 7.40
CA LEU A 193 -19.00 9.63 6.76
C LEU A 193 -18.76 8.87 5.44
N ALA A 194 -17.83 9.34 4.61
CA ALA A 194 -17.43 8.65 3.39
C ALA A 194 -16.83 7.27 3.71
N GLY A 195 -15.92 7.19 4.68
CA GLY A 195 -15.29 5.94 5.11
C GLY A 195 -16.27 4.91 5.69
N LEU A 196 -17.29 5.35 6.43
CA LEU A 196 -18.34 4.47 6.95
C LEU A 196 -19.22 3.90 5.82
N ARG A 197 -19.36 4.61 4.70
CA ARG A 197 -20.12 4.14 3.54
C ARG A 197 -19.29 3.34 2.55
N ASP A 198 -18.01 3.68 2.44
CA ASP A 198 -17.03 3.05 1.58
C ASP A 198 -15.63 3.14 2.19
N LYS A 199 -15.19 2.03 2.80
CA LYS A 199 -13.88 1.96 3.48
C LYS A 199 -12.72 2.25 2.53
N VAL A 200 -12.91 2.04 1.22
CA VAL A 200 -11.88 2.22 0.21
C VAL A 200 -11.47 3.68 0.10
N ILE A 201 -12.40 4.62 0.23
CA ILE A 201 -12.09 6.06 0.23
C ILE A 201 -11.24 6.42 1.46
N PHE A 202 -11.59 5.89 2.64
CA PHE A 202 -10.83 6.13 3.86
C PHE A 202 -9.39 5.60 3.77
N LEU A 203 -9.23 4.38 3.27
CA LEU A 203 -7.92 3.75 3.09
C LEU A 203 -7.10 4.46 2.00
N ALA A 204 -7.74 4.90 0.91
CA ALA A 204 -7.09 5.65 -0.15
C ALA A 204 -6.67 7.06 0.29
N ALA A 205 -7.46 7.72 1.14
CA ALA A 205 -7.07 8.97 1.79
C ALA A 205 -5.98 8.76 2.86
N ARG A 206 -5.54 7.51 3.11
CA ARG A 206 -4.61 7.15 4.18
C ARG A 206 -5.08 7.72 5.51
N GLY A 207 -6.35 7.49 5.85
CA GLY A 207 -6.97 8.02 7.06
C GLY A 207 -6.19 7.68 8.34
N GLU A 208 -5.48 6.56 8.35
CA GLU A 208 -4.58 6.17 9.44
C GLU A 208 -3.33 7.05 9.59
N VAL A 209 -2.90 7.73 8.52
CA VAL A 209 -1.75 8.65 8.49
C VAL A 209 -2.25 10.09 8.47
N TYR A 210 -2.75 10.56 7.31
CA TYR A 210 -3.12 11.96 7.13
C TYR A 210 -4.38 12.32 7.90
N GLY A 211 -5.31 11.37 8.09
CA GLY A 211 -6.47 11.59 8.98
C GLY A 211 -6.03 11.78 10.43
N SER A 212 -5.09 10.98 10.92
CA SER A 212 -4.51 11.12 12.27
C SER A 212 -3.80 12.47 12.46
N PHE A 213 -3.00 12.92 11.50
CA PHE A 213 -2.43 14.28 11.52
C PHE A 213 -3.52 15.36 11.48
N THR A 214 -4.56 15.17 10.67
CA THR A 214 -5.69 16.11 10.60
C THR A 214 -6.41 16.20 11.96
N VAL A 215 -6.51 15.11 12.72
CA VAL A 215 -7.03 15.15 14.10
C VAL A 215 -6.08 15.89 15.02
N ALA A 216 -4.76 15.74 14.87
CA ALA A 216 -3.78 16.51 15.64
C ALA A 216 -3.94 18.04 15.46
N PHE A 217 -4.40 18.48 14.28
CA PHE A 217 -4.66 19.90 14.02
C PHE A 217 -5.79 20.50 14.86
N LEU A 218 -6.73 19.66 15.34
CA LEU A 218 -7.78 20.10 16.27
C LEU A 218 -7.20 20.61 17.60
N PHE A 219 -5.94 20.30 17.91
CA PHE A 219 -5.27 20.76 19.12
C PHE A 219 -4.52 22.08 18.95
N ALA A 220 -4.63 22.75 17.80
CA ALA A 220 -4.04 24.08 17.59
C ALA A 220 -4.51 25.11 18.62
N GLY A 221 -5.74 24.98 19.12
CA GLY A 221 -6.27 25.85 20.19
C GLY A 221 -5.56 25.69 21.54
N TYR A 222 -4.75 24.64 21.69
CA TYR A 222 -3.88 24.37 22.84
C TYR A 222 -2.39 24.64 22.52
N GLY A 223 -2.12 25.47 21.50
CA GLY A 223 -0.77 25.88 21.13
C GLY A 223 0.11 24.72 20.67
N VAL A 224 1.17 24.42 21.45
CA VAL A 224 2.20 23.41 21.13
C VAL A 224 1.67 21.98 21.04
N ASP A 225 0.49 21.71 21.61
CA ASP A 225 -0.13 20.38 21.63
C ASP A 225 -0.36 19.79 20.22
N LEU A 226 -0.59 20.63 19.20
CA LEU A 226 -0.66 20.21 17.80
C LEU A 226 0.65 19.53 17.35
N ILE A 227 1.79 20.15 17.66
CA ILE A 227 3.12 19.65 17.28
C ILE A 227 3.43 18.37 18.04
N ILE A 228 3.13 18.32 19.34
CA ILE A 228 3.34 17.13 20.17
C ILE A 228 2.48 15.97 19.65
N ALA A 229 1.21 16.21 19.34
CA ALA A 229 0.32 15.21 18.76
C ALA A 229 0.84 14.70 17.41
N ALA A 230 1.32 15.58 16.53
CA ALA A 230 1.92 15.19 15.26
C ALA A 230 3.19 14.34 15.45
N LYS A 231 4.08 14.71 16.37
CA LYS A 231 5.27 13.90 16.73
C LYS A 231 4.88 12.51 17.26
N LEU A 232 3.84 12.44 18.11
CA LEU A 232 3.31 11.17 18.62
C LEU A 232 2.72 10.30 17.49
N VAL A 233 2.01 10.89 16.53
CA VAL A 233 1.52 10.17 15.33
C VAL A 233 2.68 9.60 14.52
N CYS A 234 3.74 10.39 14.25
CA CYS A 234 4.96 9.88 13.61
C CYS A 234 5.58 8.71 14.37
N MET A 235 5.69 8.82 15.69
CA MET A 235 6.22 7.76 16.54
C MET A 235 5.41 6.48 16.43
N VAL A 236 4.08 6.55 16.46
CA VAL A 236 3.21 5.37 16.29
C VAL A 236 3.39 4.75 14.91
N ILE A 237 3.49 5.57 13.86
CA ILE A 237 3.69 5.08 12.49
C ILE A 237 4.98 4.27 12.39
N TRP A 238 6.11 4.82 12.84
CA TRP A 238 7.40 4.14 12.72
C TRP A 238 7.54 2.94 13.66
N LEU A 239 7.11 3.06 14.93
CA LEU A 239 7.13 1.93 15.86
C LEU A 239 6.19 0.81 15.40
N GLY A 240 5.02 1.15 14.87
CA GLY A 240 4.08 0.19 14.29
C GLY A 240 4.68 -0.53 13.09
N ALA A 241 5.30 0.24 12.18
CA ALA A 241 5.99 -0.30 11.01
C ALA A 241 7.14 -1.23 11.39
N ALA A 242 7.98 -0.84 12.34
CA ALA A 242 9.08 -1.66 12.85
C ALA A 242 8.56 -2.95 13.53
N THR A 243 7.56 -2.82 14.40
CA THR A 243 6.96 -3.96 15.10
C THR A 243 6.38 -4.96 14.12
N SER A 244 5.69 -4.50 13.07
CA SER A 244 5.10 -5.37 12.06
C SER A 244 6.14 -6.20 11.30
N LYS A 245 7.39 -5.71 11.18
CA LYS A 245 8.51 -6.38 10.49
C LYS A 245 9.21 -7.44 11.34
N LEU A 246 8.84 -7.58 12.62
CA LEU A 246 9.32 -8.65 13.51
C LEU A 246 8.66 -10.00 13.16
N ASN A 247 8.95 -10.51 11.97
CA ASN A 247 8.38 -11.74 11.42
C ASN A 247 9.36 -12.44 10.46
N HIS A 248 8.99 -13.64 9.99
CA HIS A 248 9.81 -14.43 9.05
C HIS A 248 9.62 -14.06 7.57
N HIS A 249 8.64 -13.21 7.26
CA HIS A 249 8.30 -12.78 5.91
C HIS A 249 9.16 -11.60 5.43
N PHE A 250 9.57 -10.69 6.32
CA PHE A 250 10.26 -9.46 5.94
C PHE A 250 11.58 -9.66 5.16
N PRO A 251 12.43 -10.65 5.47
CA PRO A 251 13.62 -10.94 4.66
C PRO A 251 13.31 -11.23 3.18
N PHE A 252 12.13 -11.80 2.88
CA PHE A 252 11.69 -12.03 1.50
C PHE A 252 11.41 -10.71 0.79
N VAL A 253 10.69 -9.79 1.44
CA VAL A 253 10.45 -8.44 0.89
C VAL A 253 11.76 -7.74 0.56
N ILE A 254 12.73 -7.80 1.47
CA ILE A 254 14.05 -7.23 1.24
C ILE A 254 14.73 -7.83 0.01
N SER A 255 14.79 -9.17 -0.10
CA SER A 255 15.43 -9.81 -1.25
C SER A 255 14.78 -9.40 -2.59
N THR A 256 13.45 -9.32 -2.64
CA THR A 256 12.69 -8.92 -3.82
C THR A 256 12.84 -7.43 -4.15
N MET A 257 12.83 -6.58 -3.12
CA MET A 257 13.00 -5.14 -3.27
C MET A 257 14.39 -4.81 -3.82
N MET A 258 15.43 -5.47 -3.30
CA MET A 258 16.81 -5.22 -3.71
C MET A 258 17.11 -5.77 -5.10
N SER A 259 16.52 -6.90 -5.48
CA SER A 259 16.63 -7.39 -6.86
C SER A 259 15.95 -6.45 -7.86
N ASN A 260 14.91 -5.73 -7.45
CA ASN A 260 14.23 -4.72 -8.27
C ASN A 260 14.85 -3.32 -8.22
N ASN A 261 15.84 -3.08 -7.36
CA ASN A 261 16.41 -1.76 -7.16
C ASN A 261 17.09 -1.22 -8.45
N PRO A 262 16.69 -0.05 -8.98
CA PRO A 262 17.21 0.49 -10.24
C PRO A 262 18.60 1.13 -10.11
N VAL A 263 18.99 1.50 -8.89
CA VAL A 263 20.30 2.08 -8.55
C VAL A 263 21.34 0.96 -8.40
N LEU A 264 20.98 -0.15 -7.76
CA LEU A 264 21.85 -1.32 -7.59
C LEU A 264 21.89 -2.19 -8.85
N ARG A 265 22.53 -1.70 -9.91
CA ARG A 265 22.55 -2.37 -11.22
C ARG A 265 23.37 -3.66 -11.32
N PRO A 266 24.54 -3.80 -10.67
CA PRO A 266 25.38 -4.99 -10.89
C PRO A 266 24.70 -6.28 -10.44
N LYS A 267 24.56 -7.25 -11.35
CA LYS A 267 23.89 -8.53 -11.10
C LYS A 267 24.49 -9.29 -9.92
N PHE A 268 25.81 -9.25 -9.74
CA PHE A 268 26.49 -9.95 -8.64
C PHE A 268 26.04 -9.45 -7.25
N ILE A 269 25.74 -8.15 -7.11
CA ILE A 269 25.23 -7.56 -5.87
C ILE A 269 23.82 -8.07 -5.61
N LYS A 270 22.96 -8.06 -6.62
CA LYS A 270 21.58 -8.55 -6.51
C LYS A 270 21.54 -10.05 -6.18
N ARG A 271 22.36 -10.86 -6.85
CA ARG A 271 22.51 -12.30 -6.58
C ARG A 271 22.92 -12.58 -5.12
N ALA A 272 23.74 -11.71 -4.51
CA ALA A 272 24.17 -11.88 -3.12
C ALA A 272 23.02 -11.76 -2.09
N PHE A 273 21.87 -11.19 -2.46
CA PHE A 273 20.68 -11.17 -1.60
C PHE A 273 19.96 -12.53 -1.51
N PHE A 274 20.39 -13.53 -2.28
CA PHE A 274 19.86 -14.90 -2.26
C PHE A 274 20.84 -15.88 -1.62
N GLU A 275 20.36 -17.03 -1.13
CA GLU A 275 21.19 -18.02 -0.43
C GLU A 275 22.23 -18.65 -1.38
N HIS A 276 21.81 -19.08 -2.57
CA HIS A 276 22.70 -19.63 -3.60
C HIS A 276 22.11 -19.50 -5.00
N PHE A 277 22.34 -18.38 -5.68
CA PHE A 277 21.88 -18.21 -7.06
C PHE A 277 22.62 -19.15 -8.03
N PRO A 278 21.94 -19.84 -8.98
CA PRO A 278 20.51 -19.72 -9.34
C PRO A 278 19.58 -20.79 -8.74
N ASP A 279 20.10 -21.66 -7.86
CA ASP A 279 19.41 -22.87 -7.44
C ASP A 279 18.63 -22.70 -6.12
N ASP A 280 19.05 -21.75 -5.28
CA ASP A 280 18.39 -21.37 -4.05
C ASP A 280 18.12 -19.87 -3.99
N LEU A 281 16.88 -19.50 -4.29
CA LEU A 281 16.39 -18.11 -4.29
C LEU A 281 15.71 -17.73 -2.98
N ARG A 282 15.95 -18.46 -1.89
CA ARG A 282 15.55 -18.01 -0.55
C ARG A 282 16.41 -16.82 -0.12
N PRO A 283 15.91 -15.94 0.78
CA PRO A 283 16.65 -14.75 1.20
C PRO A 283 17.97 -15.12 1.85
N GLY A 284 19.09 -14.65 1.30
CA GLY A 284 20.44 -14.91 1.80
C GLY A 284 20.79 -14.09 3.05
N ARG A 285 22.05 -14.20 3.51
CA ARG A 285 22.55 -13.48 4.70
C ARG A 285 22.40 -11.95 4.59
N PRO A 286 22.71 -11.29 3.46
CA PRO A 286 22.54 -9.84 3.32
C PRO A 286 21.07 -9.41 3.46
N SER A 287 20.14 -10.18 2.89
CA SER A 287 18.69 -9.92 3.03
C SER A 287 18.25 -9.98 4.48
N ARG A 288 18.67 -11.02 5.22
CA ARG A 288 18.35 -11.18 6.64
C ARG A 288 18.96 -10.07 7.49
N PHE A 289 20.23 -9.74 7.28
CA PHE A 289 20.90 -8.66 8.00
C PHE A 289 20.20 -7.32 7.77
N MET A 290 19.95 -6.96 6.52
CA MET A 290 19.34 -5.67 6.20
C MET A 290 17.89 -5.60 6.68
N ALA A 291 17.13 -6.71 6.66
CA ALA A 291 15.80 -6.78 7.26
C ALA A 291 15.84 -6.42 8.76
N HIS A 292 16.74 -7.02 9.53
CA HIS A 292 16.82 -6.72 10.97
C HIS A 292 17.40 -5.35 11.26
N PHE A 293 18.42 -4.91 10.52
CA PHE A 293 19.03 -3.59 10.71
C PHE A 293 18.08 -2.44 10.35
N SER A 294 17.33 -2.57 9.25
CA SER A 294 16.28 -1.60 8.89
C SER A 294 15.16 -1.55 9.93
N THR A 295 14.75 -2.70 10.46
CA THR A 295 13.77 -2.77 11.56
C THR A 295 14.28 -2.08 12.83
N LEU A 296 15.57 -2.25 13.15
CA LEU A 296 16.20 -1.58 14.29
C LEU A 296 16.20 -0.06 14.12
N ILE A 297 16.59 0.44 12.94
CA ILE A 297 16.58 1.88 12.64
C ILE A 297 15.16 2.44 12.77
N GLU A 298 14.20 1.80 12.11
CA GLU A 298 12.80 2.24 12.08
C GLU A 298 12.15 2.21 13.48
N GLY A 299 12.60 1.34 14.38
CA GLY A 299 12.12 1.29 15.76
C GLY A 299 12.85 2.23 16.72
N ALA A 300 14.17 2.35 16.61
CA ALA A 300 15.00 3.06 17.60
C ALA A 300 15.15 4.55 17.31
N VAL A 301 15.35 4.94 16.04
CA VAL A 301 15.60 6.34 15.67
C VAL A 301 14.42 7.27 16.01
N PRO A 302 13.15 6.88 15.80
CA PRO A 302 12.02 7.69 16.25
C PRO A 302 12.02 8.02 17.74
N LEU A 303 12.46 7.09 18.59
CA LEU A 303 12.55 7.32 20.04
C LEU A 303 13.63 8.36 20.35
N VAL A 304 14.79 8.25 19.68
CA VAL A 304 15.86 9.25 19.83
C VAL A 304 15.36 10.63 19.39
N LEU A 305 14.72 10.72 18.22
CA LEU A 305 14.14 11.96 17.71
C LEU A 305 13.09 12.57 18.65
N PHE A 306 12.21 11.73 19.22
CA PHE A 306 11.13 12.19 20.08
C PHE A 306 11.62 12.71 21.44
N PHE A 307 12.64 12.07 22.02
CA PHE A 307 13.19 12.43 23.32
C PHE A 307 14.40 13.38 23.26
N SER A 308 14.88 13.73 22.06
CA SER A 308 15.93 14.72 21.88
C SER A 308 15.38 16.14 21.79
N GLY A 309 15.86 17.06 22.62
CA GLY A 309 15.47 18.48 22.64
C GLY A 309 16.30 19.40 21.75
N GLY A 310 16.84 18.90 20.63
CA GLY A 310 17.78 19.64 19.76
C GLY A 310 19.23 19.16 19.83
N GLY A 311 20.15 19.95 19.23
CA GLY A 311 21.59 19.66 19.19
C GLY A 311 21.99 18.43 18.36
N TRP A 312 23.25 18.01 18.52
CA TRP A 312 23.86 16.92 17.74
C TRP A 312 23.09 15.59 17.78
N PRO A 313 22.54 15.13 18.92
CA PRO A 313 21.75 13.88 18.94
C PRO A 313 20.54 13.92 17.99
N THR A 314 19.82 15.05 17.97
CA THR A 314 18.67 15.27 17.08
C THR A 314 19.11 15.24 15.62
N TYR A 315 20.18 15.96 15.27
CA TYR A 315 20.66 16.03 13.89
C TYR A 315 21.19 14.70 13.37
N ILE A 316 21.89 13.92 14.20
CA ILE A 316 22.37 12.58 13.82
C ILE A 316 21.17 11.64 13.60
N ALA A 317 20.21 11.62 14.53
CA ALA A 317 19.02 10.80 14.40
C ALA A 317 18.20 11.18 13.16
N ALA A 318 18.04 12.48 12.90
CA ALA A 318 17.35 12.99 11.73
C ALA A 318 18.06 12.58 10.44
N PHE A 319 19.40 12.74 10.39
CA PHE A 319 20.19 12.32 9.25
C PHE A 319 20.05 10.82 8.96
N VAL A 320 20.15 9.96 9.98
CA VAL A 320 19.95 8.51 9.82
C VAL A 320 18.55 8.20 9.31
N MET A 321 17.52 8.87 9.84
CA MET A 321 16.12 8.67 9.40
C MET A 321 15.88 9.13 7.96
N LEU A 322 16.50 10.24 7.55
CA LEU A 322 16.45 10.74 6.17
C LEU A 322 17.17 9.79 5.22
N CYS A 323 18.34 9.27 5.58
CA CYS A 323 19.04 8.25 4.80
C CYS A 323 18.23 6.96 4.69
N PHE A 324 17.55 6.54 5.77
CA PHE A 324 16.66 5.39 5.77
C PHE A 324 15.52 5.54 4.76
N HIS A 325 14.77 6.65 4.83
CA HIS A 325 13.68 6.92 3.89
C HIS A 325 14.18 7.12 2.45
N PHE A 326 15.32 7.77 2.26
CA PHE A 326 15.95 7.91 0.95
C PHE A 326 16.39 6.57 0.36
N GLY A 327 16.89 5.64 1.19
CA GLY A 327 17.21 4.27 0.78
C GLY A 327 15.99 3.52 0.25
N ILE A 328 14.84 3.66 0.91
CA ILE A 328 13.56 3.08 0.45
C ILE A 328 13.10 3.76 -0.84
N LEU A 329 13.12 5.09 -0.88
CA LEU A 329 12.69 5.89 -2.04
C LEU A 329 13.50 5.54 -3.29
N SER A 330 14.83 5.46 -3.15
CA SER A 330 15.77 5.16 -4.26
C SER A 330 15.67 3.73 -4.78
N ALA A 331 15.11 2.79 -4.00
CA ALA A 331 14.83 1.44 -4.47
C ALA A 331 13.66 1.37 -5.45
N ILE A 332 12.87 2.45 -5.60
CA ILE A 332 11.64 2.57 -6.39
C ILE A 332 10.85 1.25 -6.38
N PRO A 333 10.42 0.76 -5.20
CA PRO A 333 9.86 -0.59 -5.14
C PRO A 333 8.46 -0.59 -5.75
N MET A 334 8.07 -1.72 -6.33
CA MET A 334 6.71 -1.87 -6.86
C MET A 334 5.68 -1.70 -5.72
N GLY A 335 4.62 -0.96 -6.01
CA GLY A 335 3.55 -0.67 -5.06
C GLY A 335 3.91 0.29 -3.91
N VAL A 336 5.12 0.87 -3.84
CA VAL A 336 5.53 1.72 -2.71
C VAL A 336 4.92 3.11 -2.81
N PRO A 337 4.49 3.68 -1.67
CA PRO A 337 4.07 5.07 -1.59
C PRO A 337 5.33 5.96 -1.63
N LEU A 338 5.79 6.35 -2.82
CA LEU A 338 6.98 7.19 -2.97
C LEU A 338 6.77 8.56 -2.31
N GLU A 339 5.59 9.14 -2.51
CA GLU A 339 5.18 10.42 -1.92
C GLU A 339 5.11 10.35 -0.40
N TRP A 340 4.68 9.21 0.15
CA TRP A 340 4.66 9.00 1.60
C TRP A 340 6.08 9.01 2.19
N ASN A 341 7.07 8.42 1.52
CA ASN A 341 8.46 8.48 2.02
C ASN A 341 8.98 9.92 2.03
N VAL A 342 8.69 10.70 0.99
CA VAL A 342 9.01 12.13 0.94
C VAL A 342 8.29 12.90 2.05
N PHE A 343 7.02 12.61 2.28
CA PHE A 343 6.23 13.20 3.37
C PHE A 343 6.81 12.84 4.76
N MET A 344 7.25 11.60 4.99
CA MET A 344 7.88 11.23 6.25
C MET A 344 9.23 11.92 6.44
N MET A 345 10.03 12.12 5.38
CA MET A 345 11.23 12.95 5.44
C MET A 345 10.91 14.40 5.80
N PHE A 346 9.84 14.95 5.21
CA PHE A 346 9.32 16.28 5.57
C PHE A 346 8.89 16.34 7.04
N CYS A 347 8.24 15.30 7.59
CA CYS A 347 7.90 15.22 9.01
C CYS A 347 9.15 15.21 9.91
N VAL A 348 10.20 14.46 9.55
CA VAL A 348 11.47 14.47 10.28
C VAL A 348 12.03 15.89 10.38
N VAL A 349 12.09 16.58 9.25
CA VAL A 349 12.65 17.93 9.18
C VAL A 349 11.74 18.91 9.94
N THR A 350 10.47 19.05 9.58
CA THR A 350 9.54 20.02 10.19
C THR A 350 9.31 19.79 11.67
N LEU A 351 8.90 18.59 12.07
CA LEU A 351 8.48 18.34 13.45
C LEU A 351 9.68 18.14 14.37
N PHE A 352 10.66 17.31 13.99
CA PHE A 352 11.73 16.91 14.91
C PHE A 352 12.97 17.79 14.84
N VAL A 353 13.23 18.44 13.69
CA VAL A 353 14.34 19.40 13.57
C VAL A 353 13.84 20.84 13.75
N GLY A 354 12.73 21.21 13.11
CA GLY A 354 12.19 22.57 13.12
C GLY A 354 11.56 22.97 14.46
N HIS A 355 11.00 22.00 15.17
CA HIS A 355 10.40 22.18 16.49
C HIS A 355 11.07 21.28 17.54
N ALA A 356 12.40 21.14 17.48
CA ALA A 356 13.16 20.25 18.35
C ALA A 356 13.02 20.61 19.85
N ASP A 357 12.75 21.88 20.14
CA ASP A 357 12.54 22.44 21.48
C ASP A 357 11.19 22.04 22.11
N ILE A 358 10.19 21.66 21.31
CA ILE A 358 8.87 21.26 21.80
C ILE A 358 8.88 19.76 22.16
N GLY A 359 8.75 19.45 23.45
CA GLY A 359 8.78 18.10 24.00
C GLY A 359 7.49 17.69 24.73
N LEU A 360 7.48 16.45 25.22
CA LEU A 360 6.34 15.89 25.95
C LEU A 360 6.00 16.68 27.24
N THR A 361 7.00 17.33 27.85
CA THR A 361 6.84 18.14 29.06
C THR A 361 6.09 19.45 28.82
N ASP A 362 5.95 19.88 27.57
CA ASP A 362 5.25 21.12 27.19
C ASP A 362 3.75 20.90 26.94
N LEU A 363 3.24 19.67 27.13
CA LEU A 363 1.82 19.35 27.00
C LEU A 363 0.96 20.26 27.88
N THR A 364 -0.05 20.86 27.26
CA THR A 364 -1.03 21.72 27.93
C THR A 364 -2.39 21.05 28.11
N SER A 365 -2.66 19.95 27.39
CA SER A 365 -3.88 19.16 27.49
C SER A 365 -3.62 17.65 27.39
N PRO A 366 -4.54 16.78 27.86
CA PRO A 366 -4.40 15.34 27.72
C PRO A 366 -4.73 14.80 26.31
N TRP A 367 -5.28 15.63 25.42
CA TRP A 367 -5.84 15.18 24.14
C TRP A 367 -4.82 14.57 23.16
N PRO A 368 -3.57 15.09 23.04
CA PRO A 368 -2.51 14.43 22.27
C PRO A 368 -2.25 12.99 22.73
N LEU A 369 -2.31 12.73 24.04
CA LEU A 369 -2.12 11.38 24.60
C LEU A 369 -3.31 10.46 24.31
N VAL A 370 -4.54 10.99 24.35
CA VAL A 370 -5.73 10.24 23.96
C VAL A 370 -5.65 9.84 22.48
N LEU A 371 -5.26 10.76 21.60
CA LEU A 371 -5.03 10.46 20.18
C LEU A 371 -3.95 9.37 20.03
N PHE A 372 -2.81 9.52 20.72
CA PHE A 372 -1.75 8.51 20.72
C PHE A 372 -2.28 7.12 21.09
N VAL A 373 -3.05 7.00 22.17
CA VAL A 373 -3.63 5.72 22.62
C VAL A 373 -4.58 5.14 21.58
N VAL A 374 -5.41 5.97 20.93
CA VAL A 374 -6.34 5.50 19.88
C VAL A 374 -5.60 4.99 18.64
N VAL A 375 -4.60 5.74 18.16
CA VAL A 375 -3.82 5.34 16.98
C VAL A 375 -2.97 4.11 17.30
N ALA A 376 -2.24 4.11 18.43
CA ALA A 376 -1.44 2.96 18.85
C ALA A 376 -2.31 1.72 19.12
N GLY A 377 -3.47 1.89 19.74
CA GLY A 377 -4.45 0.82 19.94
C GLY A 377 -4.93 0.22 18.62
N THR A 378 -5.17 1.05 17.60
CA THR A 378 -5.54 0.59 16.25
C THR A 378 -4.44 -0.27 15.63
N VAL A 379 -3.17 0.16 15.75
CA VAL A 379 -2.01 -0.61 15.28
C VAL A 379 -1.90 -1.95 16.01
N VAL A 380 -2.06 -1.96 17.33
CA VAL A 380 -2.01 -3.18 18.15
C VAL A 380 -3.12 -4.15 17.73
N VAL A 381 -4.35 -3.68 17.62
CA VAL A 381 -5.48 -4.50 17.17
C VAL A 381 -5.24 -5.04 15.77
N GLY A 382 -4.67 -4.23 14.85
CA GLY A 382 -4.33 -4.67 13.50
C GLY A 382 -3.25 -5.75 13.41
N ASN A 383 -2.31 -5.78 14.36
CA ASN A 383 -1.31 -6.85 14.43
C ASN A 383 -1.82 -8.12 15.13
N LEU A 384 -2.77 -7.98 16.06
CA LEU A 384 -3.39 -9.09 16.78
C LEU A 384 -4.51 -9.77 15.97
N PHE A 385 -5.31 -8.98 15.23
CA PHE A 385 -6.48 -9.43 14.49
C PHE A 385 -6.45 -8.93 13.05
N PRO A 386 -5.43 -9.30 12.27
CA PRO A 386 -5.21 -8.72 10.94
C PRO A 386 -6.33 -9.00 9.94
N ARG A 387 -7.17 -10.01 10.13
CA ARG A 387 -8.36 -10.25 9.29
C ARG A 387 -9.45 -9.16 9.44
N LYS A 388 -9.44 -8.44 10.56
CA LYS A 388 -10.48 -7.44 10.89
C LYS A 388 -10.05 -6.02 10.57
N VAL A 389 -8.76 -5.77 10.47
CA VAL A 389 -8.19 -4.44 10.35
C VAL A 389 -7.16 -4.47 9.23
N SER A 390 -7.36 -3.56 8.27
CA SER A 390 -6.44 -3.36 7.17
C SER A 390 -4.99 -3.27 7.61
N PHE A 391 -4.10 -3.82 6.79
CA PHE A 391 -2.66 -3.72 7.02
C PHE A 391 -2.19 -2.26 7.09
N LEU A 392 -2.94 -1.34 6.45
CA LEU A 392 -2.73 0.10 6.47
C LEU A 392 -2.84 0.64 7.92
N PRO A 393 -4.02 0.66 8.59
CA PRO A 393 -4.11 0.98 10.02
C PRO A 393 -3.27 0.09 10.94
N GLY A 394 -2.99 -1.15 10.56
CA GLY A 394 -2.09 -2.04 11.28
C GLY A 394 -0.61 -1.64 11.19
N MET A 395 -0.26 -0.64 10.39
CA MET A 395 1.11 -0.20 10.08
C MET A 395 2.00 -1.32 9.52
N ARG A 396 1.43 -2.30 8.80
CA ARG A 396 2.15 -3.49 8.31
C ARG A 396 2.80 -3.26 6.94
N TYR A 397 3.18 -2.01 6.67
CA TYR A 397 3.78 -1.59 5.42
C TYR A 397 5.05 -2.37 5.15
N TYR A 398 5.09 -3.07 4.02
CA TYR A 398 6.26 -3.82 3.57
C TYR A 398 6.74 -4.88 4.56
N ALA A 399 5.89 -5.32 5.50
CA ALA A 399 6.26 -6.33 6.48
C ALA A 399 6.35 -7.75 5.90
N GLY A 400 5.96 -7.96 4.64
CA GLY A 400 5.85 -9.31 4.04
C GLY A 400 4.57 -10.04 4.41
N ASN A 401 3.70 -9.40 5.20
CA ASN A 401 2.58 -10.03 5.88
C ASN A 401 1.31 -9.15 5.80
N TRP A 402 0.40 -9.51 4.91
CA TRP A 402 -0.87 -8.85 4.61
C TRP A 402 -1.83 -9.88 4.01
N ASP A 403 -3.13 -9.57 3.99
CA ASP A 403 -4.13 -10.44 3.36
C ASP A 403 -3.88 -10.52 1.86
N THR A 404 -3.97 -11.71 1.28
CA THR A 404 -3.79 -11.92 -0.15
C THR A 404 -4.85 -12.86 -0.71
N SER A 405 -5.16 -12.72 -1.99
CA SER A 405 -6.03 -13.66 -2.69
C SER A 405 -5.57 -13.91 -4.11
N LEU A 406 -5.95 -15.07 -4.63
CA LEU A 406 -5.66 -15.51 -5.99
C LEU A 406 -6.95 -16.03 -6.62
N TRP A 407 -7.35 -15.40 -7.72
CA TRP A 407 -8.60 -15.68 -8.40
C TRP A 407 -8.31 -16.51 -9.65
N CYS A 408 -8.85 -17.72 -9.70
CA CYS A 408 -8.81 -18.59 -10.87
C CYS A 408 -10.09 -18.33 -11.66
N ILE A 409 -9.96 -17.67 -12.82
CA ILE A 409 -11.10 -17.10 -13.57
C ILE A 409 -11.15 -17.76 -14.96
N LYS A 410 -12.30 -18.33 -15.32
CA LYS A 410 -12.55 -18.78 -16.70
C LYS A 410 -12.76 -17.59 -17.66
N PRO A 411 -12.51 -17.76 -18.97
CA PRO A 411 -12.84 -16.74 -19.96
C PRO A 411 -14.29 -16.24 -19.87
N SER A 412 -15.25 -17.16 -19.69
CA SER A 412 -16.68 -16.82 -19.53
C SER A 412 -16.97 -15.87 -18.35
N ALA A 413 -16.29 -16.07 -17.21
CA ALA A 413 -16.38 -15.16 -16.08
C ALA A 413 -15.74 -13.80 -16.36
N SER A 414 -14.63 -13.77 -17.11
CA SER A 414 -13.97 -12.51 -17.48
C SER A 414 -14.87 -11.66 -18.36
N GLU A 415 -15.55 -12.27 -19.34
CA GLU A 415 -16.57 -11.61 -20.17
C GLU A 415 -17.73 -11.06 -19.34
N LYS A 416 -18.23 -11.84 -18.35
CA LYS A 416 -19.28 -11.39 -17.42
C LYS A 416 -18.82 -10.18 -16.60
N ILE A 417 -17.57 -10.15 -16.13
CA ILE A 417 -17.00 -9.01 -15.40
C ILE A 417 -16.91 -7.77 -16.30
N GLU A 418 -16.37 -7.91 -17.51
CA GLU A 418 -16.23 -6.79 -18.46
C GLU A 418 -17.58 -6.21 -18.87
N LYS A 419 -18.61 -7.05 -19.01
CA LYS A 419 -19.95 -6.62 -19.44
C LYS A 419 -20.77 -5.99 -18.31
N ASN A 420 -20.70 -6.55 -17.10
CA ASN A 420 -21.68 -6.24 -16.04
C ASN A 420 -21.15 -5.29 -14.96
N ILE A 421 -19.87 -4.91 -15.01
CA ILE A 421 -19.28 -4.00 -14.02
C ILE A 421 -18.98 -2.64 -14.62
N VAL A 422 -19.33 -1.59 -13.89
CA VAL A 422 -18.92 -0.22 -14.20
C VAL A 422 -17.45 -0.05 -13.81
N ALA A 423 -16.56 -0.45 -14.73
CA ALA A 423 -15.12 -0.29 -14.63
C ALA A 423 -14.59 0.57 -15.78
N ILE A 424 -13.48 1.27 -15.53
CA ILE A 424 -12.81 2.12 -16.53
C ILE A 424 -11.58 1.41 -17.05
N ALA A 425 -10.85 0.75 -16.16
CA ALA A 425 -9.76 -0.13 -16.53
C ALA A 425 -10.35 -1.46 -17.05
N SER A 426 -9.85 -1.96 -18.19
CA SER A 426 -10.17 -3.30 -18.68
C SER A 426 -9.63 -4.39 -17.74
N MET A 427 -9.99 -5.65 -17.96
CA MET A 427 -9.38 -6.75 -17.22
C MET A 427 -7.85 -6.78 -17.41
N PRO A 428 -7.08 -7.29 -16.43
CA PRO A 428 -5.62 -7.25 -16.48
C PRO A 428 -5.02 -7.89 -17.74
N ALA A 429 -5.53 -9.04 -18.17
CA ALA A 429 -5.06 -9.71 -19.39
C ALA A 429 -5.20 -8.81 -20.64
N THR A 430 -6.38 -8.21 -20.82
CA THR A 430 -6.68 -7.28 -21.91
C THR A 430 -5.78 -6.04 -21.90
N GLN A 431 -5.42 -5.53 -20.71
CA GLN A 431 -4.47 -4.41 -20.60
C GLN A 431 -3.05 -4.82 -21.01
N MET A 432 -2.61 -6.01 -20.61
CA MET A 432 -1.28 -6.54 -20.93
C MET A 432 -1.13 -6.78 -22.44
N GLU A 433 -2.13 -7.37 -23.09
CA GLU A 433 -2.12 -7.57 -24.54
C GLU A 433 -2.05 -6.25 -25.31
N ARG A 434 -2.88 -5.26 -24.93
CA ARG A 434 -2.87 -3.93 -25.55
C ARG A 434 -1.53 -3.20 -25.41
N TYR A 435 -0.86 -3.35 -24.26
CA TYR A 435 0.38 -2.63 -23.99
C TYR A 435 1.62 -3.34 -24.54
N TYR A 436 1.65 -4.68 -24.51
CA TYR A 436 2.84 -5.46 -24.86
C TYR A 436 2.79 -6.13 -26.25
N GLY A 437 1.67 -6.01 -26.96
CA GLY A 437 1.59 -6.18 -28.42
C GLY A 437 1.72 -7.61 -28.95
N SER A 438 1.98 -8.61 -28.11
CA SER A 438 1.88 -10.03 -28.47
C SER A 438 1.33 -10.89 -27.33
N PRO A 439 0.54 -11.93 -27.63
CA PRO A 439 0.07 -12.89 -26.62
C PRO A 439 1.22 -13.57 -25.86
N GLU A 440 2.34 -13.82 -26.54
CA GLU A 440 3.55 -14.42 -25.98
C GLU A 440 4.17 -13.52 -24.90
N ASN A 441 4.32 -12.23 -25.22
CA ASN A 441 4.82 -11.24 -24.27
C ASN A 441 3.87 -11.09 -23.08
N ALA A 442 2.55 -11.00 -23.34
CA ALA A 442 1.55 -10.91 -22.29
C ALA A 442 1.62 -12.10 -21.32
N GLN A 443 1.80 -13.32 -21.83
CA GLN A 443 1.98 -14.52 -21.02
C GLN A 443 3.29 -14.48 -20.22
N MET A 444 4.41 -14.08 -20.84
CA MET A 444 5.68 -13.94 -20.13
C MET A 444 5.57 -12.92 -18.98
N TYR A 445 4.89 -11.79 -19.19
CA TYR A 445 4.66 -10.82 -18.12
C TYR A 445 3.72 -11.29 -17.03
N LEU A 446 2.69 -12.07 -17.39
CA LEU A 446 1.83 -12.72 -16.40
C LEU A 446 2.66 -13.61 -15.46
N TYR A 447 3.56 -14.42 -16.04
CA TYR A 447 4.44 -15.29 -15.28
C TYR A 447 5.56 -14.54 -14.52
N MET A 448 6.02 -13.39 -15.01
CA MET A 448 6.86 -12.48 -14.21
C MET A 448 6.11 -11.94 -12.98
N GLY A 449 4.82 -11.63 -13.11
CA GLY A 449 3.95 -11.30 -11.98
C GLY A 449 3.81 -12.46 -10.99
N TYR A 450 3.66 -13.70 -11.49
CA TYR A 450 3.66 -14.88 -10.62
C TYR A 450 4.99 -15.09 -9.91
N ALA A 451 6.12 -14.87 -10.60
CA ALA A 451 7.45 -14.93 -9.99
C ALA A 451 7.57 -13.92 -8.85
N PHE A 452 7.15 -12.67 -9.06
CA PHE A 452 7.10 -11.65 -8.00
C PHE A 452 6.28 -12.13 -6.79
N ARG A 453 5.07 -12.64 -7.02
CA ARG A 453 4.23 -13.16 -5.93
C ARG A 453 4.90 -14.35 -5.23
N ALA A 454 5.54 -15.23 -5.99
CA ALA A 454 6.29 -16.40 -5.52
C ALA A 454 7.55 -16.05 -4.71
N PHE A 455 8.16 -14.88 -4.90
CA PHE A 455 9.23 -14.41 -4.00
C PHE A 455 8.72 -14.07 -2.61
N ASN A 456 7.45 -13.69 -2.49
CA ASN A 456 6.80 -13.52 -1.21
C ASN A 456 6.31 -14.87 -0.69
N THR A 457 6.38 -15.05 0.62
CA THR A 457 5.95 -16.29 1.30
C THR A 457 4.51 -16.72 0.97
N HIS A 458 3.59 -15.76 0.83
CA HIS A 458 2.20 -16.05 0.47
C HIS A 458 2.09 -16.72 -0.89
N GLY A 459 2.96 -16.40 -1.86
CA GLY A 459 2.90 -16.99 -3.19
C GLY A 459 3.00 -18.51 -3.18
N ARG A 460 3.81 -19.09 -2.28
CA ARG A 460 3.95 -20.54 -2.13
C ARG A 460 2.63 -21.17 -1.68
N ALA A 461 1.99 -20.58 -0.68
CA ALA A 461 0.68 -21.02 -0.22
C ALA A 461 -0.39 -20.81 -1.31
N LEU A 462 -0.44 -19.64 -1.95
CA LEU A 462 -1.45 -19.34 -2.97
C LEU A 462 -1.38 -20.31 -4.16
N PHE A 463 -0.20 -20.61 -4.70
CA PHE A 463 -0.07 -21.53 -5.83
C PHE A 463 -0.33 -22.99 -5.42
N THR A 464 0.04 -23.38 -4.20
CA THR A 464 -0.36 -24.70 -3.66
C THR A 464 -1.88 -24.82 -3.54
N LEU A 465 -2.50 -23.81 -2.94
CA LEU A 465 -3.94 -23.78 -2.70
C LEU A 465 -4.75 -23.62 -4.00
N ALA A 466 -4.16 -23.08 -5.07
CA ALA A 466 -4.80 -23.01 -6.38
C ALA A 466 -5.09 -24.41 -6.95
N HIS A 467 -4.17 -25.37 -6.78
CA HIS A 467 -4.41 -26.78 -7.15
C HIS A 467 -5.61 -27.36 -6.40
N ARG A 468 -5.74 -27.03 -5.11
CA ARG A 468 -6.89 -27.45 -4.30
C ARG A 468 -8.18 -26.75 -4.72
N ALA A 469 -8.10 -25.45 -5.01
CA ALA A 469 -9.25 -24.65 -5.41
C ALA A 469 -9.89 -25.16 -6.71
N MET A 470 -9.06 -25.68 -7.62
CA MET A 470 -9.47 -26.25 -8.91
C MET A 470 -9.50 -27.78 -8.91
N SER A 471 -9.51 -28.43 -7.74
CA SER A 471 -9.54 -29.90 -7.67
C SER A 471 -10.79 -30.45 -8.38
N GLY A 472 -10.60 -31.43 -9.26
CA GLY A 472 -11.65 -31.98 -10.12
C GLY A 472 -11.99 -31.15 -11.36
N LEU A 473 -11.26 -30.05 -11.61
CA LEU A 473 -11.41 -29.16 -12.77
C LEU A 473 -10.11 -29.13 -13.57
N ASN A 474 -10.18 -28.72 -14.84
CA ASN A 474 -9.00 -28.55 -15.67
C ASN A 474 -8.35 -27.18 -15.40
N GLU A 475 -7.17 -27.14 -14.80
CA GLU A 475 -6.46 -25.89 -14.52
C GLU A 475 -6.14 -25.07 -15.77
N ALA A 476 -6.03 -25.72 -16.94
CA ALA A 476 -5.77 -25.02 -18.21
C ALA A 476 -6.93 -24.12 -18.64
N ASP A 477 -8.14 -24.31 -18.09
CA ASP A 477 -9.31 -23.49 -18.39
C ASP A 477 -9.31 -22.14 -17.63
N TYR A 478 -8.35 -21.94 -16.72
CA TYR A 478 -8.34 -20.79 -15.80
C TYR A 478 -7.14 -19.87 -16.00
N THR A 479 -7.42 -18.57 -15.96
CA THR A 479 -6.39 -17.55 -15.75
C THR A 479 -6.29 -17.23 -14.26
N LEU A 480 -5.11 -17.38 -13.69
CA LEU A 480 -4.82 -16.99 -12.32
C LEU A 480 -4.56 -15.48 -12.26
N THR A 481 -5.36 -14.76 -11.48
CA THR A 481 -5.25 -13.31 -11.34
C THR A 481 -5.10 -12.94 -9.88
N ASP A 482 -4.04 -12.21 -9.55
CA ASP A 482 -3.83 -11.69 -8.20
C ASP A 482 -5.01 -10.79 -7.79
N GLY A 483 -5.51 -10.97 -6.57
CA GLY A 483 -6.66 -10.23 -6.07
C GLY A 483 -6.48 -8.72 -6.08
N GLU A 484 -5.23 -8.24 -5.96
CA GLU A 484 -4.88 -6.82 -6.11
C GLU A 484 -5.27 -6.26 -7.47
N ARG A 485 -5.12 -7.06 -8.53
CA ARG A 485 -5.48 -6.69 -9.90
C ARG A 485 -7.01 -6.65 -10.08
N ILE A 486 -7.72 -7.61 -9.49
CA ILE A 486 -9.20 -7.62 -9.48
C ILE A 486 -9.74 -6.39 -8.77
N VAL A 487 -9.18 -6.04 -7.61
CA VAL A 487 -9.55 -4.85 -6.84
C VAL A 487 -9.30 -3.57 -7.63
N SER A 488 -8.16 -3.48 -8.33
CA SER A 488 -7.86 -2.33 -9.19
C SER A 488 -8.92 -2.12 -10.28
N THR A 489 -9.35 -3.20 -10.95
CA THR A 489 -10.38 -3.14 -12.01
C THR A 489 -11.78 -2.87 -11.44
N ALA A 490 -12.19 -3.61 -10.41
CA ALA A 490 -13.55 -3.60 -9.89
C ALA A 490 -13.88 -2.35 -9.05
N ILE A 491 -12.91 -1.83 -8.30
CA ILE A 491 -13.14 -0.77 -7.30
C ILE A 491 -12.44 0.54 -7.66
N GLY A 492 -11.39 0.47 -8.50
CA GLY A 492 -10.67 1.64 -8.99
C GLY A 492 -9.47 2.05 -8.13
N TRP A 493 -9.11 1.32 -7.08
CA TRP A 493 -7.91 1.62 -6.27
C TRP A 493 -7.29 0.34 -5.71
N ASN A 494 -5.96 0.27 -5.73
CA ASN A 494 -5.19 -0.83 -5.17
C ASN A 494 -3.94 -0.28 -4.48
N PHE A 495 -3.64 -0.84 -3.30
CA PHE A 495 -2.41 -0.60 -2.56
C PHE A 495 -1.93 -1.88 -1.87
N GLY A 496 -2.18 -3.04 -2.48
CA GLY A 496 -1.80 -4.33 -1.91
C GLY A 496 -2.65 -4.77 -0.72
N ASP A 497 -3.80 -4.14 -0.48
CA ASP A 497 -4.65 -4.48 0.67
C ASP A 497 -5.68 -5.55 0.31
N GLY A 498 -5.39 -6.80 0.71
CA GLY A 498 -6.30 -7.92 0.52
C GLY A 498 -7.65 -7.80 1.22
N HIS A 499 -7.85 -6.87 2.16
CA HIS A 499 -9.17 -6.60 2.75
C HIS A 499 -10.21 -6.09 1.74
N MET A 500 -9.76 -5.63 0.58
CA MET A 500 -10.65 -5.26 -0.52
C MET A 500 -10.96 -6.45 -1.43
N SER A 501 -10.18 -7.54 -1.36
CA SER A 501 -10.32 -8.73 -2.19
C SER A 501 -10.84 -9.93 -1.37
N ASN A 502 -11.86 -9.68 -0.56
CA ASN A 502 -12.47 -10.65 0.34
C ASN A 502 -13.90 -11.02 -0.12
N GLU A 503 -14.61 -11.80 0.70
CA GLU A 503 -15.95 -12.31 0.42
C GLU A 503 -16.97 -11.20 0.10
N GLN A 504 -16.76 -9.98 0.61
CA GLN A 504 -17.61 -8.83 0.28
C GLN A 504 -17.52 -8.45 -1.20
N LEU A 505 -16.29 -8.43 -1.76
CA LEU A 505 -16.11 -8.18 -3.19
C LEU A 505 -16.66 -9.35 -3.99
N VAL A 506 -16.44 -10.59 -3.56
CA VAL A 506 -16.98 -11.78 -4.23
C VAL A 506 -18.51 -11.69 -4.36
N ALA A 507 -19.20 -11.39 -3.27
CA ALA A 507 -20.65 -11.23 -3.28
C ALA A 507 -21.11 -10.11 -4.24
N ALA A 508 -20.40 -8.98 -4.24
CA ALA A 508 -20.71 -7.86 -5.13
C ALA A 508 -20.52 -8.20 -6.62
N LEU A 509 -19.48 -8.97 -6.95
CA LEU A 509 -19.26 -9.46 -8.31
C LEU A 509 -20.31 -10.49 -8.69
N GLN A 510 -20.65 -11.42 -7.79
CA GLN A 510 -21.66 -12.45 -8.03
C GLN A 510 -23.05 -11.85 -8.28
N GLU A 511 -23.46 -10.84 -7.50
CA GLU A 511 -24.75 -10.15 -7.68
C GLU A 511 -24.87 -9.54 -9.09
N ARG A 512 -23.77 -9.06 -9.66
CA ARG A 512 -23.74 -8.40 -10.97
C ARG A 512 -23.53 -9.37 -12.13
N CYS A 513 -22.67 -10.35 -11.94
CA CYS A 513 -22.16 -11.20 -13.02
C CYS A 513 -22.92 -12.51 -13.14
N HIS A 514 -23.60 -12.96 -12.08
CA HIS A 514 -24.28 -14.25 -12.03
C HIS A 514 -23.35 -15.39 -12.49
N PHE A 515 -22.21 -15.54 -11.81
CA PHE A 515 -21.30 -16.64 -12.10
C PHE A 515 -21.99 -17.98 -11.82
N GLU A 516 -21.62 -18.97 -12.61
CA GLU A 516 -21.99 -20.37 -12.47
C GLU A 516 -20.95 -21.10 -11.61
N PRO A 517 -21.33 -22.22 -10.98
CA PRO A 517 -20.40 -23.04 -10.20
C PRO A 517 -19.14 -23.38 -11.00
N GLY A 518 -17.97 -23.15 -10.39
CA GLY A 518 -16.68 -23.42 -11.02
C GLY A 518 -16.17 -22.32 -11.94
N GLU A 519 -16.94 -21.28 -12.29
CA GLU A 519 -16.43 -20.23 -13.19
C GLU A 519 -15.36 -19.34 -12.55
N VAL A 520 -15.48 -19.09 -11.24
CA VAL A 520 -14.53 -18.28 -10.46
C VAL A 520 -14.22 -19.00 -9.15
N ARG A 521 -12.98 -19.49 -9.03
CA ARG A 521 -12.45 -20.19 -7.84
C ARG A 521 -11.38 -19.33 -7.18
N ILE A 522 -11.54 -19.04 -5.90
CA ILE A 522 -10.75 -18.03 -5.21
C ILE A 522 -10.05 -18.65 -4.03
N VAL A 523 -8.73 -18.46 -3.97
CA VAL A 523 -7.94 -18.70 -2.77
C VAL A 523 -7.90 -17.39 -1.98
N MET A 524 -8.33 -17.41 -0.73
CA MET A 524 -8.17 -16.30 0.20
C MET A 524 -7.23 -16.72 1.33
N LEU A 525 -6.17 -15.96 1.55
CA LEU A 525 -5.16 -16.22 2.58
C LEU A 525 -5.07 -15.00 3.52
N ASP A 526 -5.45 -15.21 4.77
CA ASP A 526 -5.36 -14.17 5.81
C ASP A 526 -3.90 -13.92 6.17
N ALA A 527 -3.59 -12.68 6.50
CA ALA A 527 -2.31 -12.31 7.06
C ALA A 527 -2.05 -13.05 8.39
N GLN A 528 -0.78 -13.33 8.68
CA GLN A 528 -0.36 -13.95 9.94
C GLN A 528 -0.55 -12.97 11.12
N PRO A 529 -1.34 -13.31 12.14
CA PRO A 529 -1.36 -12.57 13.40
C PRO A 529 0.00 -12.67 14.11
N ILE A 530 0.48 -11.57 14.71
CA ILE A 530 1.85 -11.51 15.28
C ILE A 530 2.15 -12.60 16.32
N HIS A 531 1.12 -13.10 17.01
CA HIS A 531 1.21 -14.10 18.07
C HIS A 531 0.98 -15.54 17.59
N ARG A 532 0.85 -15.78 16.28
CA ARG A 532 0.55 -17.11 15.69
C ARG A 532 1.55 -17.46 14.60
N GLN A 533 1.95 -18.72 14.49
CA GLN A 533 2.88 -19.21 13.45
C GLN A 533 2.16 -19.86 12.26
N THR A 534 0.95 -19.39 11.97
CA THR A 534 0.04 -19.95 10.96
C THR A 534 -0.73 -18.86 10.23
N GLN A 535 -1.06 -19.08 8.96
CA GLN A 535 -2.03 -18.28 8.19
C GLN A 535 -3.25 -19.13 7.89
N GLN A 536 -4.43 -18.54 8.08
CA GLN A 536 -5.71 -19.19 7.76
C GLN A 536 -6.01 -18.99 6.28
N TYR A 537 -6.58 -20.00 5.62
CA TYR A 537 -7.06 -19.88 4.26
C TYR A 537 -8.52 -20.30 4.14
N ARG A 538 -9.16 -19.81 3.08
CA ARG A 538 -10.49 -20.21 2.62
C ARG A 538 -10.45 -20.38 1.10
N LEU A 539 -11.12 -21.41 0.61
CA LEU A 539 -11.38 -21.60 -0.80
C LEU A 539 -12.85 -21.31 -1.07
N VAL A 540 -13.09 -20.43 -2.02
CA VAL A 540 -14.41 -19.87 -2.31
C VAL A 540 -14.72 -20.06 -3.77
N ASP A 541 -15.92 -20.56 -4.05
CA ASP A 541 -16.54 -20.46 -5.36
C ASP A 541 -17.42 -19.20 -5.37
N ALA A 542 -17.28 -18.33 -6.37
CA ALA A 542 -18.06 -17.09 -6.38
C ALA A 542 -19.58 -17.34 -6.47
N ALA A 543 -20.01 -18.48 -7.03
CA ALA A 543 -21.40 -18.83 -7.18
C ALA A 543 -21.97 -19.55 -5.95
N THR A 544 -21.21 -20.49 -5.38
CA THR A 544 -21.70 -21.37 -4.30
C THR A 544 -21.17 -21.04 -2.91
N GLY A 545 -20.21 -20.14 -2.79
CA GLY A 545 -19.63 -19.69 -1.52
C GLY A 545 -18.38 -20.48 -1.10
N GLU A 546 -18.05 -20.40 0.18
CA GLU A 546 -16.92 -21.12 0.75
C GLU A 546 -17.17 -22.63 0.72
N PHE A 547 -16.20 -23.42 0.28
CA PHE A 547 -16.29 -24.90 0.23
C PHE A 547 -15.18 -25.60 1.01
N GLU A 548 -14.08 -24.92 1.31
CA GLU A 548 -12.97 -25.46 2.12
C GLU A 548 -12.31 -24.36 2.95
N ARG A 549 -11.88 -24.69 4.16
CA ARG A 549 -10.98 -23.86 4.97
C ARG A 549 -9.95 -24.70 5.72
N GLY A 550 -8.88 -24.04 6.14
CA GLY A 550 -7.84 -24.63 6.97
C GLY A 550 -6.73 -23.62 7.23
N TYR A 551 -5.52 -24.11 7.49
CA TYR A 551 -4.35 -23.25 7.68
C TYR A 551 -3.06 -23.82 7.10
N VAL A 552 -2.11 -22.92 6.82
CA VAL A 552 -0.71 -23.22 6.49
C VAL A 552 0.20 -22.74 7.62
N LYS A 553 1.34 -23.41 7.81
CA LYS A 553 2.34 -23.00 8.82
C LYS A 553 3.38 -22.11 8.17
N VAL A 554 3.76 -21.02 8.86
CA VAL A 554 4.74 -20.06 8.32
C VAL A 554 6.08 -20.71 8.02
N LYS A 555 6.53 -21.60 8.91
CA LYS A 555 7.77 -22.37 8.73
C LYS A 555 7.81 -23.17 7.42
N ASP A 556 6.66 -23.67 6.96
CA ASP A 556 6.60 -24.51 5.76
C ASP A 556 6.70 -23.65 4.49
N MET A 557 6.26 -22.38 4.53
CA MET A 557 6.36 -21.48 3.38
C MET A 557 7.76 -20.85 3.23
N VAL A 558 8.46 -20.59 4.35
CA VAL A 558 9.75 -19.87 4.33
C VAL A 558 10.93 -20.76 3.95
N THR A 559 10.82 -22.08 4.04
CA THR A 559 11.90 -23.00 3.70
C THR A 559 11.90 -23.44 2.23
N ARG A 560 10.93 -22.98 1.44
CA ARG A 560 10.67 -23.43 0.07
C ARG A 560 11.17 -22.45 -1.00
N GLN A 561 11.43 -22.98 -2.19
CA GLN A 561 11.75 -22.17 -3.37
C GLN A 561 10.53 -21.39 -3.87
N PRO A 562 10.73 -20.28 -4.61
CA PRO A 562 9.63 -19.51 -5.20
C PRO A 562 8.67 -20.36 -6.06
N TRP A 563 9.19 -21.33 -6.81
CA TRP A 563 8.41 -22.21 -7.68
C TRP A 563 7.83 -23.44 -6.98
N ALA A 564 7.93 -23.56 -5.65
CA ALA A 564 7.31 -24.67 -4.92
C ALA A 564 5.81 -24.42 -4.73
N ASP A 565 4.99 -25.39 -5.12
CA ASP A 565 3.53 -25.39 -5.04
C ASP A 565 2.98 -26.60 -4.27
N ASP A 566 3.75 -27.09 -3.29
CA ASP A 566 3.49 -28.28 -2.48
C ASP A 566 3.43 -28.01 -0.97
N VAL A 567 3.07 -26.79 -0.55
CA VAL A 567 3.02 -26.40 0.87
C VAL A 567 2.02 -27.28 1.65
N PRO A 568 2.42 -27.94 2.75
CA PRO A 568 1.51 -28.71 3.57
C PRO A 568 0.35 -27.86 4.11
N VAL A 569 -0.86 -28.41 3.97
CA VAL A 569 -2.11 -27.79 4.40
C VAL A 569 -2.67 -28.58 5.59
N TYR A 570 -3.18 -27.88 6.60
CA TYR A 570 -3.57 -28.48 7.88
C TYR A 570 -4.96 -28.03 8.31
N GLY A 571 -5.58 -28.83 9.19
CA GLY A 571 -6.87 -28.49 9.80
C GLY A 571 -8.00 -28.30 8.79
N VAL A 572 -7.96 -29.08 7.71
CA VAL A 572 -8.91 -28.96 6.59
C VAL A 572 -10.30 -29.33 7.05
N THR A 573 -11.27 -28.45 6.80
CA THR A 573 -12.69 -28.72 6.94
C THR A 573 -13.39 -28.29 5.66
N ASN A 574 -14.22 -29.17 5.11
CA ASN A 574 -15.10 -28.85 3.99
C ASN A 574 -16.38 -28.20 4.54
N ALA A 575 -16.86 -27.16 3.87
CA ALA A 575 -18.04 -26.40 4.29
C ALA A 575 -19.34 -27.07 3.85
#